data_AF-A0A645F8D7-F1
#
_entry.id   AF-A0A645F8D7-F1
#
_cell.length_a   1.000
_cell.length_b   1.000
_cell.length_c   1.000
_cell.angle_alpha   90.00
_cell.angle_beta   90.00
_cell.angle_gamma   90.00
#
_symmetry.space_group_name_H-M   'P 1'
#
loop_
_entity.id
_entity.type
_entity.pdbx_description
1 polymer ?
#
loop_
_entity_poly.entity_id
_entity_poly.type
_entity_poly.pdbx_seq_one_letter_code
_entity_poly.pdbx_strand_id
1 'polypeptide(L)'
;MFTGYVAKPYDGGAYANEINLKDEMLLLEETIIDNTFLDTTPQEMIAYFLAQAGLSKMKLSPTVYPERKQLPIRQQSVVQAINTVGAAWGLKVPFFFSGGVFYWDEKPEQKKVYTFERGVNILGLNRAGGVWELETVSAPFVKHSHKINVIHPQVSGEFEVSKVVSATNDSGFIRTYIYF
;
A
#
# COMPACT_ATOMS: atom_id res chain seq x y z
N MET A 1 -11.61 -8.37 -0.03
CA MET A 1 -11.93 -8.43 1.40
C MET A 1 -10.79 -7.78 2.15
N PHE A 2 -11.07 -6.83 3.04
CA PHE A 2 -10.06 -6.16 3.85
C PHE A 2 -9.71 -7.03 5.07
N THR A 3 -8.44 -7.05 5.44
CA THR A 3 -7.92 -7.69 6.65
C THR A 3 -7.03 -6.66 7.35
N GLY A 4 -7.17 -6.50 8.65
CA GLY A 4 -6.42 -5.52 9.42
C GLY A 4 -6.79 -5.51 10.90
N TYR A 5 -6.29 -4.51 11.63
CA TYR A 5 -6.47 -4.33 13.07
C TYR A 5 -7.41 -3.16 13.37
N VAL A 6 -8.08 -3.22 14.51
CA VAL A 6 -8.84 -2.09 15.05
C VAL A 6 -7.86 -1.02 15.50
N ALA A 7 -7.71 0.04 14.71
CA ALA A 7 -6.85 1.17 15.04
C ALA A 7 -7.53 2.11 16.03
N LYS A 8 -8.86 2.25 15.95
CA LYS A 8 -9.67 3.02 16.90
C LYS A 8 -10.97 2.30 17.20
N PRO A 9 -11.36 2.18 18.48
CA PRO A 9 -12.63 1.57 18.86
C PRO A 9 -13.81 2.45 18.42
N TYR A 10 -15.02 1.93 18.61
CA TYR A 10 -16.28 2.63 18.35
C TYR A 10 -16.25 4.07 18.92
N ASP A 11 -16.61 5.05 18.08
CA ASP A 11 -16.58 6.49 18.39
C ASP A 11 -15.19 7.09 18.71
N GLY A 12 -14.10 6.33 18.52
CA GLY A 12 -12.74 6.85 18.63
C GLY A 12 -12.23 7.56 17.36
N GLY A 13 -13.05 7.55 16.29
CA GLY A 13 -12.80 8.09 14.96
C GLY A 13 -12.97 9.61 14.84
N ALA A 14 -13.20 10.07 13.61
CA ALA A 14 -13.55 11.48 13.34
C ALA A 14 -15.07 11.68 13.29
N TYR A 15 -15.83 10.61 13.12
CA TYR A 15 -17.29 10.62 12.99
C TYR A 15 -17.96 9.75 14.06
N ALA A 16 -19.24 10.03 14.32
CA ALA A 16 -20.08 9.23 15.20
C ALA A 16 -20.38 7.86 14.57
N ASN A 17 -20.43 6.84 15.41
CA ASN A 17 -20.61 5.42 15.10
C ASN A 17 -19.54 4.86 14.15
N GLU A 18 -18.31 5.39 14.21
CA GLU A 18 -17.19 4.98 13.37
C GLU A 18 -16.29 3.97 14.09
N ILE A 19 -15.89 2.92 13.38
CA ILE A 19 -14.77 2.04 13.77
C ILE A 19 -13.68 2.19 12.71
N ASN A 20 -12.47 2.52 13.14
CA ASN A 20 -11.35 2.68 12.21
C ASN A 20 -10.49 1.42 12.21
N LEU A 21 -10.31 0.84 11.04
CA LEU A 21 -9.46 -0.32 10.82
C LEU A 21 -8.27 0.08 9.95
N LYS A 22 -7.06 -0.28 10.38
CA LYS A 22 -5.82 -0.11 9.60
C LYS A 22 -5.21 -1.48 9.30
N ASP A 23 -4.39 -1.55 8.25
CA ASP A 23 -3.66 -2.77 7.92
C ASP A 23 -2.48 -3.00 8.88
N GLU A 24 -1.68 -4.04 8.59
CA GLU A 24 -0.48 -4.40 9.34
C GLU A 24 0.58 -3.29 9.44
N MET A 25 0.46 -2.22 8.65
CA MET A 25 1.34 -1.06 8.73
C MET A 25 1.34 -0.41 10.13
N LEU A 26 0.23 -0.51 10.87
CA LEU A 26 0.15 -0.02 12.24
C LEU A 26 1.22 -0.65 13.14
N LEU A 27 1.49 -1.96 12.98
CA LEU A 27 2.49 -2.67 13.77
C LEU A 27 3.91 -2.12 13.50
N LEU A 28 4.18 -1.67 12.27
CA LEU A 28 5.46 -1.05 11.92
C LEU A 28 5.61 0.35 12.50
N GLU A 29 4.51 1.09 12.63
CA GLU A 29 4.51 2.42 13.26
C GLU A 29 4.76 2.32 14.78
N GLU A 30 4.22 1.28 15.42
CA GLU A 30 4.29 1.08 16.87
C GLU A 30 5.58 0.39 17.34
N THR A 31 6.18 -0.47 16.50
CA THR A 31 7.40 -1.21 16.85
C THR A 31 8.63 -0.32 16.77
N ILE A 32 9.39 -0.23 17.87
CA ILE A 32 10.61 0.57 17.97
C ILE A 32 11.86 -0.30 17.82
N ILE A 33 12.80 0.16 17.01
CA ILE A 33 14.12 -0.42 16.79
C ILE A 33 15.19 0.46 17.43
N ASP A 34 16.07 -0.16 18.21
CA ASP A 34 17.19 0.49 18.89
C ASP A 34 18.42 -0.42 18.90
N ASN A 35 18.86 -0.80 17.69
CA ASN A 35 19.92 -1.77 17.48
C ASN A 35 21.00 -1.20 16.56
N THR A 36 22.23 -1.72 16.71
CA THR A 36 23.31 -1.49 15.76
C THR A 36 23.53 -2.74 14.93
N PHE A 37 23.49 -2.58 13.62
CA PHE A 37 23.66 -3.66 12.65
C PHE A 37 25.08 -3.64 12.12
N LEU A 38 25.70 -4.82 11.99
CA LEU A 38 27.08 -4.99 11.57
C LEU A 38 27.13 -5.95 10.38
N ASP A 39 27.89 -5.58 9.35
CA ASP A 39 28.09 -6.37 8.13
C ASP A 39 26.76 -6.91 7.55
N THR A 40 25.76 -6.02 7.45
CA THR A 40 24.41 -6.39 7.01
C THR A 40 24.04 -5.75 5.69
N THR A 41 23.15 -6.41 4.95
CA THR A 41 22.45 -5.89 3.77
C THR A 41 21.13 -5.20 4.15
N PRO A 42 20.56 -4.35 3.27
CA PRO A 42 19.24 -3.78 3.45
C PRO A 42 18.16 -4.83 3.69
N GLN A 43 18.20 -5.94 2.94
CA GLN A 43 17.20 -6.99 3.04
C GLN A 43 17.20 -7.66 4.41
N GLU A 44 18.38 -7.97 4.95
CA GLU A 44 18.49 -8.59 6.27
C GLU A 44 17.98 -7.66 7.37
N MET A 45 18.30 -6.37 7.29
CA MET A 45 17.80 -5.37 8.24
C MET A 45 16.28 -5.25 8.16
N ILE A 46 15.71 -5.17 6.95
CA ILE A 46 14.26 -5.07 6.76
C ILE A 46 13.55 -6.33 7.24
N ALA A 47 14.07 -7.52 6.91
CA ALA A 47 13.56 -8.78 7.40
C ALA A 47 13.56 -8.84 8.94
N TYR A 48 14.64 -8.36 9.56
CA TYR A 48 14.73 -8.27 11.02
C TYR A 48 13.67 -7.32 11.60
N PHE A 49 13.48 -6.13 11.02
CA PHE A 49 12.48 -5.18 11.51
C PHE A 49 11.05 -5.75 11.44
N LEU A 50 10.73 -6.42 10.34
CA LEU A 50 9.43 -7.08 10.16
C LEU A 50 9.24 -8.19 11.19
N ALA A 51 10.28 -8.98 11.45
CA ALA A 51 10.23 -10.03 12.48
C ALA A 51 10.02 -9.45 13.88
N GLN A 52 10.64 -8.31 14.22
CA GLN A 52 10.41 -7.61 15.49
C GLN A 52 8.96 -7.13 15.62
N ALA A 53 8.34 -6.72 14.51
CA ALA A 53 6.92 -6.34 14.46
C ALA A 53 5.95 -7.55 14.40
N GLY A 54 6.45 -8.78 14.52
CA GLY A 54 5.65 -10.01 14.48
C GLY A 54 5.19 -10.45 13.09
N LEU A 55 5.81 -9.92 12.03
CA LEU A 55 5.43 -10.18 10.64
C LEU A 55 6.39 -11.15 9.97
N SER A 56 5.85 -12.23 9.40
CA SER A 56 6.62 -13.29 8.77
C SER A 56 6.49 -13.34 7.24
N LYS A 57 5.44 -12.73 6.67
CA LYS A 57 5.15 -12.75 5.24
C LYS A 57 5.71 -11.51 4.57
N MET A 58 6.76 -11.68 3.78
CA MET A 58 7.43 -10.59 3.09
C MET A 58 7.95 -11.02 1.71
N LYS A 59 8.08 -10.04 0.82
CA LYS A 59 8.73 -10.09 -0.47
C LYS A 59 9.69 -8.92 -0.58
N LEU A 60 10.98 -9.24 -0.63
CA LEU A 60 12.06 -8.28 -0.70
C LEU A 60 12.70 -8.37 -2.08
N SER A 61 13.08 -7.22 -2.64
CA SER A 61 13.77 -7.13 -3.92
C SER A 61 14.95 -8.11 -4.02
N PRO A 62 15.05 -8.87 -5.13
CA PRO A 62 16.13 -9.84 -5.37
C PRO A 62 17.48 -9.17 -5.69
N THR A 63 17.51 -7.83 -5.76
CA THR A 63 18.70 -7.05 -6.07
C THR A 63 19.78 -7.25 -5.01
N VAL A 64 20.99 -7.62 -5.44
CA VAL A 64 22.11 -7.77 -4.50
C VAL A 64 22.65 -6.38 -4.15
N TYR A 65 22.49 -5.97 -2.90
CA TYR A 65 23.08 -4.73 -2.38
C TYR A 65 24.37 -5.01 -1.62
N PRO A 66 25.34 -4.07 -1.63
CA PRO A 66 26.57 -4.23 -0.88
C PRO A 66 26.29 -4.26 0.62
N GLU A 67 27.03 -5.09 1.35
CA GLU A 67 27.01 -5.09 2.81
C GLU A 67 27.57 -3.77 3.36
N ARG A 68 27.01 -3.33 4.48
CA ARG A 68 27.53 -2.16 5.20
C ARG A 68 28.08 -2.60 6.54
N LYS A 69 29.32 -2.21 6.82
CA LYS A 69 30.05 -2.58 8.04
C LYS A 69 29.30 -2.23 9.32
N GLN A 70 28.65 -1.08 9.34
CA GLN A 70 27.90 -0.65 10.51
C GLN A 70 26.78 0.32 10.13
N LEU A 71 25.60 0.09 10.71
CA LEU A 71 24.50 1.04 10.70
C LEU A 71 23.78 1.04 12.06
N PRO A 72 23.92 2.12 12.86
CA PRO A 72 23.15 2.29 14.08
C PRO A 72 21.75 2.84 13.78
N ILE A 73 20.72 2.24 14.37
CA ILE A 73 19.35 2.75 14.42
C ILE A 73 19.01 3.01 15.87
N ARG A 74 18.53 4.21 16.18
CA ARG A 74 18.29 4.64 17.56
C ARG A 74 16.86 5.12 17.75
N GLN A 75 16.08 4.36 18.52
CA GLN A 75 14.71 4.72 18.92
C GLN A 75 13.84 5.16 17.73
N GLN A 76 13.86 4.39 16.65
CA GLN A 76 13.07 4.65 15.45
C GLN A 76 11.95 3.64 15.32
N SER A 77 10.77 4.07 14.86
CA SER A 77 9.75 3.12 14.37
C SER A 77 10.31 2.29 13.22
N VAL A 78 9.74 1.11 12.95
CA VAL A 78 10.15 0.29 11.79
C VAL A 78 10.03 1.08 10.48
N VAL A 79 8.98 1.90 10.34
CA VAL A 79 8.81 2.78 9.16
C VAL A 79 9.99 3.74 9.00
N GLN A 80 10.43 4.38 10.09
CA GLN A 80 11.60 5.26 10.08
C GLN A 80 12.90 4.49 9.85
N ALA A 81 13.05 3.31 10.45
CA ALA A 81 14.20 2.43 10.28
C ALA A 81 14.37 2.00 8.82
N ILE A 82 13.29 1.61 8.12
CA ILE A 82 13.31 1.28 6.69
C ILE A 82 13.76 2.49 5.86
N ASN A 83 13.26 3.69 6.17
CA ASN A 83 13.70 4.91 5.48
C ASN A 83 15.17 5.23 5.75
N THR A 84 15.66 5.00 6.98
CA THR A 84 17.08 5.14 7.34
C THR A 84 17.96 4.16 6.56
N VAL A 85 17.51 2.91 6.40
CA VAL A 85 18.17 1.93 5.52
C VAL A 85 18.16 2.42 4.08
N GLY A 86 17.02 2.91 3.57
CA GLY A 86 16.96 3.50 2.23
C GLY A 86 17.99 4.62 2.04
N ALA A 87 18.02 5.59 2.94
CA ALA A 87 18.98 6.70 2.90
C ALA A 87 20.44 6.23 2.98
N ALA A 88 20.73 5.23 3.81
CA ALA A 88 22.07 4.66 3.95
C ALA A 88 22.59 4.07 2.62
N TRP A 89 21.74 3.42 1.83
CA TRP A 89 22.10 2.86 0.52
C TRP A 89 21.77 3.77 -0.67
N GLY A 90 21.29 5.00 -0.44
CA GLY A 90 20.87 5.92 -1.51
C GLY A 90 19.63 5.44 -2.27
N LEU A 91 18.81 4.59 -1.64
CA LEU A 91 17.61 4.01 -2.21
C LEU A 91 16.39 4.85 -1.85
N LYS A 92 15.56 5.13 -2.86
CA LYS A 92 14.22 5.70 -2.68
C LYS A 92 13.20 4.77 -3.31
N VAL A 93 12.98 3.64 -2.64
CA VAL A 93 12.15 2.54 -3.11
C VAL A 93 10.84 2.47 -2.33
N PRO A 94 9.72 2.14 -2.98
CA PRO A 94 8.43 2.03 -2.30
C PRO A 94 8.38 0.76 -1.45
N PHE A 95 7.60 0.83 -0.37
CA PHE A 95 7.22 -0.34 0.42
C PHE A 95 5.76 -0.23 0.87
N PHE A 96 5.05 -1.35 0.93
CA PHE A 96 3.63 -1.39 1.28
C PHE A 96 3.17 -2.82 1.62
N PHE A 97 1.99 -2.94 2.23
CA PHE A 97 1.30 -4.22 2.40
C PHE A 97 0.31 -4.45 1.26
N SER A 98 0.24 -5.69 0.77
CA SER A 98 -0.83 -6.13 -0.12
C SER A 98 -1.21 -7.56 0.17
N GLY A 99 -2.48 -7.78 0.57
CA GLY A 99 -2.99 -9.12 0.87
C GLY A 99 -2.28 -9.80 2.04
N GLY A 100 -1.86 -9.05 3.05
CA GLY A 100 -1.16 -9.57 4.23
C GLY A 100 0.30 -9.98 3.98
N VAL A 101 0.90 -9.51 2.88
CA VAL A 101 2.33 -9.68 2.56
C VAL A 101 2.95 -8.30 2.44
N PHE A 102 4.09 -8.11 3.11
CA PHE A 102 4.89 -6.89 2.98
C PHE A 102 5.73 -6.94 1.69
N TYR A 103 5.76 -5.86 0.93
CA TYR A 103 6.57 -5.71 -0.28
C TYR A 103 7.57 -4.58 -0.08
N TRP A 104 8.84 -4.82 -0.45
CA TRP A 104 9.90 -3.81 -0.47
C TRP A 104 10.65 -3.85 -1.79
N ASP A 105 10.63 -2.72 -2.51
CA ASP A 105 11.22 -2.60 -3.85
C ASP A 105 10.76 -3.70 -4.83
N GLU A 106 9.55 -4.22 -4.61
CA GLU A 106 8.91 -5.22 -5.45
C GLU A 106 7.43 -4.86 -5.58
N LYS A 107 6.86 -5.04 -6.78
CA LYS A 107 5.42 -4.91 -6.98
C LYS A 107 4.83 -6.31 -7.12
N PRO A 108 3.64 -6.58 -6.54
CA PRO A 108 2.95 -7.85 -6.77
C PRO A 108 2.70 -8.01 -8.27
N GLU A 109 3.00 -9.18 -8.80
CA GLU A 109 2.75 -9.49 -10.20
C GLU A 109 1.25 -9.42 -10.51
N GLN A 110 0.88 -8.58 -11.47
CA GLN A 110 -0.49 -8.43 -11.88
C GLN A 110 -0.81 -9.41 -13.01
N LYS A 111 -1.57 -10.45 -12.68
CA LYS A 111 -1.96 -11.49 -13.64
C LYS A 111 -2.89 -11.01 -14.77
N LYS A 112 -3.67 -9.95 -14.53
CA LYS A 112 -4.69 -9.47 -15.47
C LYS A 112 -4.81 -7.95 -15.40
N VAL A 113 -4.80 -7.28 -16.55
CA VAL A 113 -5.17 -5.87 -16.68
C VAL A 113 -6.67 -5.80 -16.96
N TYR A 114 -7.40 -5.06 -16.14
CA TYR A 114 -8.84 -4.92 -16.27
C TYR A 114 -9.17 -3.72 -17.16
N THR A 115 -10.12 -3.89 -18.07
CA THR A 115 -10.60 -2.83 -18.96
C THR A 115 -11.88 -2.21 -18.42
N PHE A 116 -11.88 -0.89 -18.28
CA PHE A 116 -13.05 -0.10 -17.98
C PHE A 116 -13.49 0.70 -19.20
N GLU A 117 -14.74 0.54 -19.60
CA GLU A 117 -15.30 1.12 -20.81
C GLU A 117 -16.59 1.90 -20.54
N ARG A 118 -16.69 3.07 -21.18
CA ARG A 118 -17.86 3.94 -21.11
C ARG A 118 -19.11 3.22 -21.60
N GLY A 119 -20.15 3.21 -20.76
CA GLY A 119 -21.44 2.58 -21.10
C GLY A 119 -21.48 1.07 -20.85
N VAL A 120 -20.37 0.46 -20.40
CA VAL A 120 -20.32 -0.96 -20.04
C VAL A 120 -20.15 -1.11 -18.53
N ASN A 121 -19.04 -0.59 -17.99
CA ASN A 121 -18.70 -0.77 -16.57
C ASN A 121 -18.16 0.52 -15.91
N ILE A 122 -18.12 1.64 -16.63
CA ILE A 122 -17.95 2.98 -16.07
C ILE A 122 -19.33 3.57 -15.82
N LEU A 123 -19.64 3.86 -14.55
CA LEU A 123 -20.85 4.59 -14.13
C LEU A 123 -20.64 6.10 -14.20
N GLY A 124 -19.44 6.56 -13.85
CA GLY A 124 -19.07 7.97 -13.84
C GLY A 124 -17.57 8.15 -14.02
N LEU A 125 -17.18 9.28 -14.58
CA LEU A 125 -15.78 9.68 -14.69
C LEU A 125 -15.66 11.17 -14.37
N ASN A 126 -14.92 11.48 -13.32
CA ASN A 126 -14.65 12.83 -12.85
C ASN A 126 -13.16 13.13 -12.89
N ARG A 127 -12.79 14.41 -12.94
CA ARG A 127 -11.41 14.84 -12.78
C ARG A 127 -11.34 15.93 -11.72
N ALA A 128 -10.64 15.68 -10.63
CA ALA A 128 -10.48 16.62 -9.53
C ALA A 128 -9.02 16.63 -9.06
N GLY A 129 -8.46 17.83 -8.84
CA GLY A 129 -7.08 17.96 -8.37
C GLY A 129 -6.02 17.36 -9.31
N GLY A 130 -6.31 17.26 -10.61
CA GLY A 130 -5.41 16.68 -11.61
C GLY A 130 -5.49 15.16 -11.77
N VAL A 131 -6.21 14.46 -10.88
CA VAL A 131 -6.39 13.01 -10.85
C VAL A 131 -7.75 12.63 -11.44
N TRP A 132 -7.81 11.53 -12.18
CA TRP A 132 -9.07 10.97 -12.66
C TRP A 132 -9.70 10.09 -11.59
N GLU A 133 -11.01 10.19 -11.44
CA GLU A 133 -11.83 9.34 -10.57
C GLU A 133 -12.84 8.61 -11.43
N LEU A 134 -12.76 7.28 -11.47
CA LEU A 134 -13.68 6.40 -12.17
C LEU A 134 -14.57 5.70 -11.17
N GLU A 135 -15.88 5.86 -11.33
CA GLU A 135 -16.90 5.16 -10.56
C GLU A 135 -17.37 3.91 -11.31
N THR A 136 -17.39 2.78 -10.61
CA THR A 136 -17.94 1.50 -11.10
C THR A 136 -18.76 0.80 -10.02
N VAL A 137 -19.52 -0.24 -10.39
CA VAL A 137 -20.38 -0.99 -9.45
C VAL A 137 -19.54 -1.65 -8.36
N SER A 138 -18.65 -2.58 -8.72
CA SER A 138 -17.83 -3.28 -7.74
C SER A 138 -16.59 -3.83 -8.41
N ALA A 139 -15.43 -3.38 -7.96
CA ALA A 139 -14.13 -3.83 -8.48
C ALA A 139 -13.17 -4.19 -7.33
N PRO A 140 -13.51 -5.17 -6.47
CA PRO A 140 -12.70 -5.54 -5.29
C PRO A 140 -11.35 -6.19 -5.66
N PHE A 141 -11.15 -6.49 -6.94
CA PHE A 141 -9.95 -7.08 -7.51
C PHE A 141 -8.92 -6.03 -7.99
N VAL A 142 -9.33 -4.76 -8.11
CA VAL A 142 -8.41 -3.66 -8.40
C VAL A 142 -7.79 -3.18 -7.10
N LYS A 143 -6.47 -3.03 -7.08
CA LYS A 143 -5.70 -2.56 -5.92
C LYS A 143 -4.81 -1.39 -6.32
N HIS A 144 -4.28 -0.71 -5.33
CA HIS A 144 -3.19 0.26 -5.51
C HIS A 144 -2.05 -0.33 -6.35
N SER A 145 -1.45 0.48 -7.21
CA SER A 145 -0.37 0.12 -8.16
C SER A 145 -0.72 -0.92 -9.23
N HIS A 146 -1.98 -1.36 -9.34
CA HIS A 146 -2.39 -2.13 -10.50
C HIS A 146 -2.49 -1.23 -11.74
N LYS A 147 -2.15 -1.77 -12.91
CA LYS A 147 -2.49 -1.19 -14.19
C LYS A 147 -3.94 -1.51 -14.56
N ILE A 148 -4.65 -0.52 -15.07
CA ILE A 148 -5.98 -0.66 -15.65
C ILE A 148 -5.98 -0.07 -17.05
N ASN A 149 -6.81 -0.60 -17.93
CA ASN A 149 -7.07 0.01 -19.23
C ASN A 149 -8.39 0.78 -19.15
N VAL A 150 -8.41 2.01 -19.62
CA VAL A 150 -9.60 2.86 -19.63
C VAL A 150 -9.94 3.19 -21.08
N ILE A 151 -11.22 3.07 -21.44
CA ILE A 151 -11.79 3.39 -22.74
C ILE A 151 -12.93 4.38 -22.49
N HIS A 152 -12.59 5.67 -22.58
CA HIS A 152 -13.53 6.76 -22.40
C HIS A 152 -13.22 7.90 -23.40
N PRO A 153 -14.22 8.61 -23.96
CA PRO A 153 -14.00 9.71 -24.90
C PRO A 153 -13.09 10.84 -24.37
N GLN A 154 -13.05 11.02 -23.05
CA GLN A 154 -12.21 12.05 -22.40
C GLN A 154 -10.80 11.55 -22.03
N VAL A 155 -10.63 10.24 -21.83
CA VAL A 155 -9.36 9.64 -21.41
C VAL A 155 -9.35 8.18 -21.83
N SER A 156 -8.30 7.76 -22.54
CA SER A 156 -8.15 6.38 -22.99
C SER A 156 -6.70 5.93 -22.93
N GLY A 157 -6.48 4.67 -22.56
CA GLY A 157 -5.16 4.07 -22.42
C GLY A 157 -4.98 3.30 -21.11
N GLU A 158 -3.76 2.83 -20.89
CA GLU A 158 -3.37 2.15 -19.65
C GLU A 158 -2.88 3.15 -18.59
N PHE A 159 -3.39 3.01 -17.36
CA PHE A 159 -3.05 3.87 -16.22
C PHE A 159 -2.71 3.04 -14.99
N GLU A 160 -1.80 3.52 -14.16
CA GLU A 160 -1.50 2.92 -12.84
C GLU A 160 -2.43 3.52 -11.78
N VAL A 161 -3.09 2.65 -11.02
CA VAL A 161 -4.04 3.03 -9.98
C VAL A 161 -3.31 3.62 -8.77
N SER A 162 -3.70 4.83 -8.38
CA SER A 162 -3.15 5.55 -7.23
C SER A 162 -3.97 5.36 -5.94
N LYS A 163 -5.27 5.08 -6.04
CA LYS A 163 -6.14 4.84 -4.89
C LYS A 163 -7.39 4.07 -5.31
N VAL A 164 -7.88 3.20 -4.44
CA VAL A 164 -9.17 2.52 -4.61
C VAL A 164 -10.00 2.74 -3.36
N VAL A 165 -11.23 3.22 -3.52
CA VAL A 165 -12.19 3.37 -2.43
C VAL A 165 -13.39 2.50 -2.76
N SER A 166 -13.76 1.60 -1.86
CA SER A 166 -15.02 0.87 -1.95
C SER A 166 -15.93 1.35 -0.84
N ALA A 167 -17.11 1.84 -1.20
CA ALA A 167 -18.09 2.39 -0.27
C ALA A 167 -19.47 1.84 -0.61
N THR A 168 -20.35 1.81 0.38
CA THR A 168 -21.78 1.58 0.16
C THR A 168 -22.46 2.94 0.15
N ASN A 169 -23.23 3.24 -0.89
CA ASN A 169 -23.96 4.50 -0.99
C ASN A 169 -25.21 4.49 -0.09
N ASP A 170 -25.89 5.64 0.02
CA ASP A 170 -27.10 5.82 0.85
C ASP A 170 -28.24 4.87 0.48
N SER A 171 -28.24 4.34 -0.75
CA SER A 171 -29.22 3.37 -1.23
C SER A 171 -28.82 1.91 -0.99
N GLY A 172 -27.70 1.66 -0.29
CA GLY A 172 -27.22 0.32 0.03
C GLY A 172 -26.43 -0.37 -1.09
N PHE A 173 -26.13 0.32 -2.21
CA PHE A 173 -25.34 -0.26 -3.29
C PHE A 173 -23.85 -0.05 -3.05
N ILE A 174 -23.07 -1.10 -3.27
CA ILE A 174 -21.62 -1.00 -3.33
C ILE A 174 -21.23 -0.19 -4.57
N ARG A 175 -20.26 0.70 -4.40
CA ARG A 175 -19.56 1.45 -5.42
C ARG A 175 -18.06 1.36 -5.19
N THR A 176 -17.31 1.25 -6.29
CA THR A 176 -15.86 1.35 -6.27
C THR A 176 -15.43 2.57 -7.05
N TYR A 177 -14.65 3.43 -6.40
CA TYR A 177 -14.01 4.60 -6.98
C TYR A 177 -12.53 4.30 -7.17
N ILE A 178 -12.06 4.39 -8.40
CA ILE A 178 -10.68 4.12 -8.78
C ILE A 178 -10.04 5.42 -9.22
N TYR A 179 -8.95 5.80 -8.55
CA TYR A 179 -8.20 7.01 -8.85
C TYR A 179 -6.93 6.66 -9.62
N PHE A 180 -6.62 7.41 -10.67
CA PHE A 180 -5.45 7.19 -11.54
C PHE A 180 -5.01 8.48 -12.26
#